data_AF-A0A9D1KM78-F1
#
_entry.id   AF-A0A9D1KM78-F1
#
_cell.length_a   1.000
_cell.length_b   1.000
_cell.length_c   1.000
_cell.angle_alpha   90.00
_cell.angle_beta   90.00
_cell.angle_gamma   90.00
#
_symmetry.space_group_name_H-M   'P 1'
#
loop_
_entity.id
_entity.type
_entity.pdbx_description
1 polymer ?
#
loop_
_entity_poly.entity_id
_entity_poly.type
_entity_poly.pdbx_seq_one_letter_code
_entity_poly.pdbx_strand_id
1 'polypeptide(L)'
;MITAEDFDRIRGAYGRHASWAVWGDPAGTVPVTADDLAFPAVTPELLQVLHVDLVTVGLNPGDGFASRDWANFHTAAKSNDHVLGEALRGTPAWGAYMTDLLPAVIETRSALVNPEQGALTELIAEVTAAGNADPVFLAFGTKVRAILADAPSIIGRPVRMIPLTHYSGAARGAVTKEYERRFGPSTLPVSAKYAELVRVQIDEGLAAMT
;
A
#
# COMPACT_ATOMS: atom_id res chain seq x y z
N MET A 1 -12.72 -7.36 6.66
CA MET A 1 -13.28 -6.64 7.82
C MET A 1 -12.50 -7.03 9.07
N ILE A 2 -12.30 -6.11 10.01
CA ILE A 2 -11.64 -6.37 11.29
C ILE A 2 -12.56 -5.98 12.45
N THR A 3 -12.35 -6.58 13.62
CA THR A 3 -13.11 -6.20 14.83
C THR A 3 -12.49 -4.98 15.51
N ALA A 4 -13.23 -4.35 16.44
CA ALA A 4 -12.67 -3.27 17.26
C ALA A 4 -11.50 -3.77 18.14
N GLU A 5 -11.60 -4.99 18.65
CA GLU A 5 -10.53 -5.64 19.43
C GLU A 5 -9.28 -5.87 18.57
N ASP A 6 -9.45 -6.38 17.34
CA ASP A 6 -8.34 -6.51 16.38
C ASP A 6 -7.72 -5.16 16.07
N PHE A 7 -8.54 -4.15 15.78
CA PHE A 7 -8.05 -2.81 15.48
C PHE A 7 -7.20 -2.25 16.62
N ASP A 8 -7.65 -2.34 17.87
CA ASP A 8 -6.90 -1.85 19.03
C ASP A 8 -5.62 -2.64 19.29
N ARG A 9 -5.67 -3.96 19.10
CA ARG A 9 -4.50 -4.84 19.22
C ARG A 9 -3.44 -4.51 18.17
N ILE A 10 -3.85 -4.36 16.90
CA ILE A 10 -2.94 -4.01 15.80
C ILE A 10 -2.40 -2.58 16.01
N ARG A 11 -3.24 -1.65 16.48
CA ARG A 11 -2.82 -0.27 16.82
C ARG A 11 -1.69 -0.26 17.84
N GLY A 12 -1.82 -1.04 18.91
CA GLY A 12 -0.80 -1.13 19.95
C GLY A 12 0.54 -1.71 19.45
N ALA A 13 0.50 -2.64 18.48
CA ALA A 13 1.69 -3.31 17.98
C ALA A 13 2.37 -2.55 16.82
N TYR A 14 1.58 -2.06 15.86
CA TYR A 14 2.06 -1.60 14.55
C TYR A 14 1.59 -0.19 14.18
N GLY A 15 0.72 0.43 14.98
CA GLY A 15 0.07 1.71 14.68
C GLY A 15 1.00 2.87 14.31
N ARG A 16 2.26 2.82 14.77
CA ARG A 16 3.25 3.86 14.49
C ARG A 16 3.92 3.76 13.12
N HIS A 17 3.84 2.62 12.44
CA HIS A 17 4.53 2.38 11.16
C HIS A 17 3.70 1.64 10.11
N ALA A 18 2.53 1.13 10.48
CA ALA A 18 1.54 0.61 9.56
C ALA A 18 0.29 1.50 9.56
N SER A 19 -0.59 1.27 8.58
CA SER A 19 -1.87 1.95 8.46
C SER A 19 -2.86 1.15 7.61
N TRP A 20 -3.90 1.80 7.10
CA TRP A 20 -4.88 1.22 6.18
C TRP A 20 -5.14 2.16 5.00
N ALA A 21 -5.48 1.58 3.85
CA ALA A 21 -5.74 2.29 2.60
C ALA A 21 -7.12 2.97 2.61
N VAL A 22 -7.29 3.92 3.54
CA VAL A 22 -8.48 4.74 3.72
C VAL A 22 -8.03 6.16 4.08
N TRP A 23 -8.65 7.15 3.43
CA TRP A 23 -8.44 8.57 3.69
C TRP A 23 -9.79 9.26 3.75
N GLY A 24 -10.02 10.08 4.78
CA GLY A 24 -11.23 10.90 4.90
C GLY A 24 -12.52 10.10 5.05
N ASP A 25 -13.17 9.74 3.94
CA ASP A 25 -14.45 9.03 3.89
C ASP A 25 -14.25 7.50 3.89
N PRO A 26 -14.64 6.77 4.96
CA PRO A 26 -14.52 5.30 4.99
C PRO A 26 -15.21 4.59 3.83
N ALA A 27 -16.31 5.15 3.30
CA ALA A 27 -17.04 4.53 2.21
C ALA A 27 -16.32 4.64 0.85
N GLY A 28 -15.27 5.45 0.73
CA GLY A 28 -14.54 5.67 -0.52
C GLY A 28 -15.39 6.33 -1.62
N THR A 29 -16.47 7.02 -1.23
CA THR A 29 -17.39 7.71 -2.14
C THR A 29 -16.93 9.13 -2.46
N VAL A 30 -16.20 9.75 -1.54
CA VAL A 30 -15.60 11.08 -1.71
C VAL A 30 -14.19 10.95 -2.30
N PRO A 31 -13.82 11.76 -3.31
CA PRO A 31 -12.45 11.79 -3.84
C PRO A 31 -11.39 12.08 -2.77
N VAL A 32 -10.26 11.39 -2.85
CA VAL A 32 -9.10 11.67 -1.99
C VAL A 32 -8.36 12.88 -2.56
N THR A 33 -8.16 13.91 -1.75
CA THR A 33 -7.49 15.14 -2.18
C THR A 33 -6.27 15.43 -1.32
N ALA A 34 -5.42 16.36 -1.76
CA ALA A 34 -4.26 16.77 -1.00
C ALA A 34 -4.61 17.53 0.30
N ASP A 35 -5.85 18.04 0.41
CA ASP A 35 -6.31 18.83 1.55
C ASP A 35 -6.79 17.96 2.73
N ASP A 36 -7.20 16.71 2.45
CA ASP A 36 -7.61 15.74 3.47
C ASP A 36 -6.91 14.40 3.28
N LEU A 37 -5.75 14.28 3.94
CA LEU A 37 -4.97 13.05 4.03
C LEU A 37 -5.10 12.36 5.39
N ALA A 38 -6.13 12.71 6.17
CA ALA A 38 -6.29 12.12 7.48
C ALA A 38 -6.84 10.70 7.42
N PHE A 39 -6.33 9.86 8.33
CA PHE A 39 -7.03 8.63 8.67
C PHE A 39 -8.37 8.98 9.31
N PRO A 40 -9.49 8.36 8.87
CA PRO A 40 -10.81 8.67 9.39
C PRO A 40 -10.95 8.39 10.89
N ALA A 41 -11.97 9.00 11.48
CA ALA A 41 -12.41 8.64 12.83
C ALA A 41 -12.82 7.16 12.87
N VAL A 42 -12.52 6.50 13.98
CA VAL A 42 -12.85 5.08 14.16
C VAL A 42 -14.35 4.95 14.43
N THR A 43 -15.07 4.40 13.45
CA THR A 43 -16.50 4.10 13.53
C THR A 43 -16.75 2.64 13.11
N PRO A 44 -17.93 2.06 13.43
CA PRO A 44 -18.30 0.73 12.93
C PRO A 44 -18.20 0.60 11.41
N GLU A 45 -18.54 1.66 10.66
CA GLU A 45 -18.46 1.70 9.21
C GLU A 45 -17.01 1.60 8.72
N LEU A 46 -16.08 2.27 9.40
CA LEU A 46 -14.65 2.11 9.11
C LEU A 46 -14.21 0.66 9.32
N LEU A 47 -14.53 0.06 10.46
CA LEU A 47 -14.10 -1.32 10.77
C LEU A 47 -14.62 -2.36 9.76
N GLN A 48 -15.78 -2.08 9.14
CA GLN A 48 -16.33 -2.93 8.08
C GLN A 48 -15.51 -2.90 6.78
N VAL A 49 -14.87 -1.77 6.46
CA VAL A 49 -14.05 -1.66 5.24
C VAL A 49 -12.62 -2.14 5.46
N LEU A 50 -12.08 -2.05 6.68
CA LEU A 50 -10.69 -2.45 6.95
C LEU A 50 -10.48 -3.96 6.79
N HIS A 51 -9.42 -4.39 6.13
CA HIS A 51 -9.14 -5.81 5.92
C HIS A 51 -7.66 -6.10 5.61
N VAL A 52 -7.26 -7.36 5.80
CA VAL A 52 -5.87 -7.83 5.62
C VAL A 52 -5.78 -8.81 4.44
N ASP A 53 -6.82 -8.91 3.62
CA ASP A 53 -6.82 -9.81 2.44
C ASP A 53 -5.88 -9.30 1.35
N LEU A 54 -5.81 -7.97 1.24
CA LEU A 54 -4.81 -7.27 0.44
C LEU A 54 -3.92 -6.48 1.39
N VAL A 55 -2.62 -6.44 1.10
CA VAL A 55 -1.66 -5.65 1.88
C VAL A 55 -0.80 -4.81 0.95
N THR A 56 -0.86 -3.49 1.11
CA THR A 56 0.03 -2.59 0.37
C THR A 56 1.40 -2.57 1.03
N VAL A 57 2.46 -2.87 0.28
CA VAL A 57 3.83 -2.93 0.81
C VAL A 57 4.72 -1.94 0.10
N GLY A 58 5.15 -0.92 0.84
CA GLY A 58 6.21 0.00 0.47
C GLY A 58 7.60 -0.54 0.87
N LEU A 59 8.65 0.22 0.57
CA LEU A 59 10.00 -0.17 0.96
C LEU A 59 10.31 0.25 2.40
N ASN A 60 10.12 1.54 2.69
CA ASN A 60 10.48 2.18 3.94
C ASN A 60 9.84 3.58 4.05
N PRO A 61 9.76 4.18 5.26
CA PRO A 61 9.03 5.44 5.49
C PRO A 61 9.69 6.71 4.93
N GLY A 62 10.85 6.62 4.29
CA GLY A 62 11.51 7.79 3.70
C GLY A 62 12.07 8.77 4.74
N ASP A 63 11.47 9.95 4.88
CA ASP A 63 11.93 11.03 5.76
C ASP A 63 11.43 10.93 7.22
N GLY A 64 10.57 9.96 7.54
CA GLY A 64 10.13 9.68 8.90
C GLY A 64 8.75 9.05 8.98
N PHE A 65 8.28 8.87 10.21
CA PHE A 65 6.88 8.55 10.50
C PHE A 65 6.11 9.82 10.81
N ALA A 66 4.80 9.83 10.56
CA ALA A 66 4.00 10.90 11.14
C ALA A 66 3.87 10.72 12.66
N SER A 67 3.52 11.79 13.35
CA SER A 67 3.47 11.85 14.82
C SER A 67 2.30 11.10 15.45
N ARG A 68 1.38 10.55 14.63
CA ARG A 68 0.14 9.89 15.07
C ARG A 68 0.05 8.48 14.51
N ASP A 69 -0.61 7.60 15.26
CA ASP A 69 -0.94 6.26 14.78
C ASP A 69 -1.82 6.34 13.53
N TRP A 70 -1.71 5.33 12.66
CA TRP A 70 -2.48 5.22 11.41
C TRP A 70 -2.25 6.37 10.44
N ALA A 71 -1.10 7.03 10.56
CA ALA A 71 -0.65 7.89 9.50
C ALA A 71 -0.29 7.05 8.27
N ASN A 72 -1.06 7.23 7.20
CA ASN A 72 -0.78 6.61 5.91
C ASN A 72 0.59 7.07 5.37
N PHE A 73 1.45 6.14 4.93
CA PHE A 73 2.82 6.38 4.43
C PHE A 73 3.48 7.70 4.85
N HIS A 74 3.44 8.73 4.01
CA HIS A 74 4.16 9.98 4.25
C HIS A 74 3.23 11.11 4.74
N THR A 75 1.91 10.95 4.63
CA THR A 75 0.84 11.89 5.03
C THR A 75 1.00 13.34 4.54
N ALA A 76 1.87 13.58 3.57
CA ALA A 76 2.20 14.91 3.07
C ALA A 76 1.80 15.05 1.61
N ALA A 77 1.17 16.17 1.25
CA ALA A 77 0.79 16.46 -0.14
C ALA A 77 1.98 16.34 -1.12
N LYS A 78 3.18 16.76 -0.67
CA LYS A 78 4.45 16.64 -1.43
C LYS A 78 4.81 15.20 -1.83
N SER A 79 4.31 14.22 -1.08
CA SER A 79 4.60 12.79 -1.27
C SER A 79 3.62 12.11 -2.23
N ASN A 80 2.58 12.83 -2.67
CA ASN A 80 1.53 12.33 -3.58
C ASN A 80 0.69 11.18 -3.02
N ASP A 81 0.58 11.05 -1.69
CA ASP A 81 -0.26 10.05 -1.04
C ASP A 81 -1.73 10.17 -1.46
N HIS A 82 -2.22 11.38 -1.77
CA HIS A 82 -3.57 11.59 -2.33
C HIS A 82 -3.75 10.91 -3.69
N VAL A 83 -2.70 10.86 -4.51
CA VAL A 83 -2.73 10.19 -5.83
C VAL A 83 -2.82 8.68 -5.63
N LEU A 84 -2.14 8.14 -4.62
CA LEU A 84 -2.28 6.73 -4.26
C LEU A 84 -3.66 6.44 -3.69
N GLY A 85 -4.14 7.22 -2.73
CA GLY A 85 -5.46 7.04 -2.13
C GLY A 85 -6.56 7.08 -3.18
N GLU A 86 -6.51 8.05 -4.11
CA GLU A 86 -7.45 8.13 -5.22
C GLU A 86 -7.35 6.95 -6.19
N ALA A 87 -6.15 6.39 -6.39
CA ALA A 87 -5.95 5.22 -7.24
C ALA A 87 -6.46 3.91 -6.61
N LEU A 88 -6.48 3.81 -5.28
CA LEU A 88 -7.03 2.67 -4.55
C LEU A 88 -8.54 2.80 -4.30
N ARG A 89 -9.07 4.03 -4.33
CA ARG A 89 -10.48 4.31 -4.12
C ARG A 89 -11.35 3.59 -5.16
N GLY A 90 -12.38 2.89 -4.68
CA GLY A 90 -13.27 2.09 -5.52
C GLY A 90 -12.67 0.78 -6.04
N THR A 91 -11.47 0.39 -5.57
CA THR A 91 -10.88 -0.92 -5.82
C THR A 91 -11.05 -1.84 -4.60
N PRO A 92 -10.86 -3.16 -4.73
CA PRO A 92 -10.81 -4.06 -3.58
C PRO A 92 -9.70 -3.75 -2.57
N ALA A 93 -8.74 -2.88 -2.92
CA ALA A 93 -7.67 -2.44 -2.02
C ALA A 93 -8.07 -1.29 -1.10
N TRP A 94 -9.27 -0.71 -1.27
CA TRP A 94 -9.78 0.25 -0.31
C TRP A 94 -10.03 -0.43 1.05
N GLY A 95 -9.44 0.11 2.12
CA GLY A 95 -9.44 -0.55 3.44
C GLY A 95 -8.33 -1.57 3.66
N ALA A 96 -7.49 -1.85 2.66
CA ALA A 96 -6.38 -2.80 2.79
C ALA A 96 -5.36 -2.34 3.83
N TYR A 97 -4.75 -3.29 4.56
CA TYR A 97 -3.65 -3.00 5.47
C TYR A 97 -2.44 -2.45 4.68
N MET A 98 -1.72 -1.49 5.28
CA MET A 98 -0.58 -0.83 4.66
C MET A 98 0.63 -0.89 5.58
N THR A 99 1.77 -1.30 5.05
CA THR A 99 3.02 -1.32 5.81
C THR A 99 4.23 -1.19 4.87
N ASP A 100 5.41 -1.09 5.44
CA ASP A 100 6.68 -1.09 4.72
C ASP A 100 7.43 -2.39 4.97
N LEU A 101 8.26 -2.80 4.02
CA LEU A 101 9.15 -3.96 4.21
C LEU A 101 10.20 -3.70 5.30
N LEU A 102 10.62 -2.44 5.47
CA LEU A 102 11.62 -2.03 6.44
C LEU A 102 11.10 -0.81 7.23
N PRO A 103 10.11 -1.01 8.12
CA PRO A 103 9.45 0.11 8.79
C PRO A 103 10.46 0.91 9.63
N ALA A 104 11.46 0.28 10.24
CA ALA A 104 12.45 0.96 11.09
C ALA A 104 13.52 1.78 10.33
N VAL A 105 13.58 1.70 8.98
CA VAL A 105 14.66 2.31 8.19
C VAL A 105 14.23 3.67 7.63
N ILE A 106 14.65 4.75 8.31
CA ILE A 106 14.40 6.13 7.85
C ILE A 106 15.50 6.56 6.87
N GLU A 107 15.22 6.43 5.57
CA GLU A 107 16.11 6.85 4.48
C GLU A 107 15.30 7.24 3.23
N THR A 108 15.45 8.48 2.78
CA THR A 108 14.71 9.03 1.62
C THR A 108 15.19 8.45 0.28
N ARG A 109 16.44 8.01 0.18
CA ARG A 109 17.03 7.44 -1.02
C ARG A 109 16.88 5.92 -0.98
N SER A 110 15.82 5.41 -1.59
CA SER A 110 15.54 3.97 -1.71
C SER A 110 16.71 3.15 -2.29
N ALA A 111 17.61 3.76 -3.07
CA ALA A 111 18.82 3.12 -3.56
C ALA A 111 19.74 2.62 -2.42
N LEU A 112 19.77 3.32 -1.28
CA LEU A 112 20.58 2.99 -0.11
C LEU A 112 19.92 2.00 0.84
N VAL A 113 18.62 1.76 0.66
CA VAL A 113 17.83 0.85 1.51
C VAL A 113 17.87 -0.55 0.92
N ASN A 114 18.51 -1.50 1.59
CA ASN A 114 18.65 -2.86 1.09
C ASN A 114 17.96 -3.83 2.05
N PRO A 115 16.80 -4.38 1.67
CA PRO A 115 16.13 -5.37 2.49
C PRO A 115 16.95 -6.66 2.54
N GLU A 116 17.17 -7.14 3.75
CA GLU A 116 17.73 -8.47 4.00
C GLU A 116 16.60 -9.50 4.04
N GLN A 117 16.95 -10.79 3.96
CA GLN A 117 15.95 -11.87 3.97
C GLN A 117 15.06 -11.83 5.23
N GLY A 118 15.60 -11.41 6.38
CA GLY A 118 14.85 -11.25 7.62
C GLY A 118 13.64 -10.31 7.51
N ALA A 119 13.70 -9.31 6.62
CA ALA A 119 12.62 -8.35 6.41
C ALA A 119 11.33 -9.02 5.92
N LEU A 120 11.44 -10.06 5.07
CA LEU A 120 10.26 -10.81 4.63
C LEU A 120 9.66 -11.62 5.77
N THR A 121 10.50 -12.25 6.60
CA THR A 121 10.03 -13.01 7.77
C THR A 121 9.29 -12.11 8.75
N GLU A 122 9.81 -10.92 9.01
CA GLU A 122 9.16 -9.91 9.86
C GLU A 122 7.83 -9.42 9.27
N LEU A 123 7.80 -9.10 7.97
CA LEU A 123 6.57 -8.72 7.26
C LEU A 123 5.50 -9.81 7.36
N ILE A 124 5.86 -11.08 7.16
CA ILE A 124 4.92 -12.19 7.24
C ILE A 124 4.40 -12.38 8.67
N ALA A 125 5.26 -12.21 9.67
CA ALA A 125 4.86 -12.26 11.08
C ALA A 125 3.90 -11.13 11.44
N GLU A 126 4.19 -9.89 11.00
CA GLU A 126 3.32 -8.73 11.19
C GLU A 126 1.94 -8.96 10.56
N VAL A 127 1.89 -9.34 9.28
CA VAL A 127 0.61 -9.49 8.57
C VAL A 127 -0.20 -10.68 9.11
N THR A 128 0.47 -11.75 9.51
CA THR A 128 -0.19 -12.87 10.22
C THR A 128 -0.78 -12.38 11.55
N ALA A 129 -0.04 -11.59 12.32
CA ALA A 129 -0.54 -10.98 13.55
C ALA A 129 -1.67 -9.98 13.28
N ALA A 130 -1.68 -9.29 12.15
CA ALA A 130 -2.79 -8.42 11.73
C ALA A 130 -4.05 -9.22 11.37
N GLY A 131 -3.95 -10.52 11.12
CA GLY A 131 -5.10 -11.43 11.02
C GLY A 131 -5.19 -12.20 9.70
N ASN A 132 -4.19 -12.14 8.83
CA ASN A 132 -4.16 -12.96 7.62
C ASN A 132 -2.77 -13.57 7.36
N ALA A 133 -2.67 -14.90 7.38
CA ALA A 133 -1.42 -15.63 7.15
C ALA A 133 -1.08 -15.82 5.66
N ASP A 134 -2.03 -15.58 4.76
CA ASP A 134 -1.84 -15.69 3.32
C ASP A 134 -2.57 -14.55 2.60
N PRO A 135 -2.13 -13.30 2.73
CA PRO A 135 -2.69 -12.16 2.00
C PRO A 135 -2.24 -12.15 0.52
N VAL A 136 -2.79 -11.23 -0.28
CA VAL A 136 -2.16 -10.79 -1.53
C VAL A 136 -1.40 -9.50 -1.29
N PHE A 137 -0.10 -9.50 -1.57
CA PHE A 137 0.75 -8.33 -1.45
C PHE A 137 0.66 -7.43 -2.68
N LEU A 138 0.25 -6.18 -2.49
CA LEU A 138 0.29 -5.13 -3.49
C LEU A 138 1.65 -4.42 -3.40
N ALA A 139 2.58 -4.84 -4.26
CA ALA A 139 4.00 -4.54 -4.09
C ALA A 139 4.47 -3.30 -4.87
N PHE A 140 4.91 -2.28 -4.13
CA PHE A 140 5.44 -1.05 -4.70
C PHE A 140 6.96 -1.10 -4.85
N GLY A 141 7.45 -0.88 -6.08
CA GLY A 141 8.88 -0.77 -6.36
C GLY A 141 9.62 -2.09 -6.55
N THR A 142 10.79 -2.04 -7.15
CA THR A 142 11.52 -3.22 -7.62
C THR A 142 12.13 -4.05 -6.48
N LYS A 143 12.62 -3.40 -5.41
CA LYS A 143 13.23 -4.09 -4.26
C LYS A 143 12.22 -4.92 -3.47
N VAL A 144 11.03 -4.37 -3.22
CA VAL A 144 9.93 -5.09 -2.56
C VAL A 144 9.51 -6.30 -3.39
N ARG A 145 9.30 -6.12 -4.70
CA ARG A 145 8.94 -7.21 -5.61
C ARG A 145 10.00 -8.31 -5.65
N ALA A 146 11.28 -7.95 -5.65
CA ALA A 146 12.37 -8.92 -5.68
C ALA A 146 12.39 -9.80 -4.41
N ILE A 147 12.22 -9.19 -3.23
CA ILE A 147 12.12 -9.92 -1.96
C ILE A 147 10.90 -10.85 -1.95
N LEU A 148 9.73 -10.35 -2.33
CA LEU A 148 8.50 -11.16 -2.34
C LEU A 148 8.59 -12.32 -3.34
N ALA A 149 9.22 -12.10 -4.50
CA ALA A 149 9.45 -13.17 -5.49
C ALA A 149 10.41 -14.26 -4.97
N ASP A 150 11.35 -13.92 -4.07
CA ASP A 150 12.28 -14.85 -3.44
C ASP A 150 11.71 -15.51 -2.17
N ALA A 151 10.43 -15.31 -1.86
CA ALA A 151 9.75 -15.95 -0.74
C ALA A 151 9.96 -17.48 -0.65
N PRO A 152 9.95 -18.26 -1.76
CA PRO A 152 10.24 -19.69 -1.68
C PRO A 152 11.59 -20.03 -1.04
N SER A 153 12.62 -19.21 -1.29
CA SER A 153 13.97 -19.41 -0.74
C SER A 153 14.09 -18.96 0.72
N ILE A 154 13.28 -18.00 1.14
CA ILE A 154 13.37 -17.34 2.45
C ILE A 154 12.44 -17.99 3.49
N ILE A 155 11.17 -18.18 3.11
CA ILE A 155 10.13 -18.71 4.01
C ILE A 155 9.60 -20.08 3.57
N GLY A 156 10.22 -20.71 2.57
CA GLY A 156 9.89 -22.07 2.13
C GLY A 156 8.61 -22.19 1.31
N ARG A 157 7.96 -21.07 0.95
CA ARG A 157 6.74 -21.05 0.13
C ARG A 157 6.63 -19.75 -0.68
N PRO A 158 5.95 -19.78 -1.84
CA PRO A 158 5.62 -18.54 -2.55
C PRO A 158 4.60 -17.72 -1.75
N VAL A 159 4.58 -16.42 -2.03
CA VAL A 159 3.51 -15.49 -1.60
C VAL A 159 2.71 -15.04 -2.81
N ARG A 160 1.46 -14.65 -2.60
CA ARG A 160 0.63 -14.04 -3.64
C ARG A 160 0.97 -12.56 -3.75
N MET A 161 1.32 -12.09 -4.94
CA MET A 161 1.75 -10.72 -5.15
C MET A 161 1.17 -10.15 -6.45
N ILE A 162 0.73 -8.89 -6.39
CA ILE A 162 0.39 -8.06 -7.54
C ILE A 162 1.38 -6.89 -7.59
N PRO A 163 2.23 -6.79 -8.64
CA PRO A 163 3.17 -5.68 -8.77
C PRO A 163 2.44 -4.39 -9.17
N LEU A 164 2.49 -3.36 -8.33
CA LEU A 164 1.88 -2.06 -8.62
C LEU A 164 2.90 -1.01 -9.04
N THR A 165 2.55 -0.20 -10.03
CA THR A 165 3.39 0.93 -10.45
C THR A 165 3.61 1.89 -9.28
N HIS A 166 4.85 2.31 -9.06
CA HIS A 166 5.19 3.17 -7.92
C HIS A 166 4.79 4.63 -8.20
N TYR A 167 4.02 5.24 -7.30
CA TYR A 167 3.47 6.60 -7.45
C TYR A 167 4.55 7.69 -7.43
N SER A 168 5.66 7.51 -6.71
CA SER A 168 6.75 8.51 -6.66
C SER A 168 7.39 8.84 -8.03
N GLY A 169 7.24 7.95 -9.02
CA GLY A 169 7.70 8.17 -10.40
C GLY A 169 6.76 9.03 -11.25
N ALA A 170 5.58 9.39 -10.75
CA ALA A 170 4.56 10.15 -11.48
C ALA A 170 5.10 11.47 -12.04
N ALA A 171 5.76 12.27 -11.20
CA ALA A 171 6.35 13.55 -11.60
C ALA A 171 7.50 13.42 -12.62
N ARG A 172 8.10 12.24 -12.76
CA ARG A 172 9.22 11.96 -13.68
C ARG A 172 8.76 11.26 -14.98
N GLY A 173 7.45 11.18 -15.22
CA GLY A 173 6.87 10.58 -16.43
C GLY A 173 6.85 9.05 -16.46
N ALA A 174 7.29 8.37 -15.38
CA ALA A 174 7.32 6.91 -15.34
C ALA A 174 5.90 6.31 -15.44
N VAL A 175 4.92 6.91 -14.74
CA VAL A 175 3.51 6.53 -14.83
C VAL A 175 2.97 6.72 -16.25
N THR A 176 3.25 7.87 -16.88
CA THR A 176 2.81 8.14 -18.24
C THR A 176 3.38 7.10 -19.22
N LYS A 177 4.67 6.81 -19.16
CA LYS A 177 5.31 5.82 -20.02
C LYS A 177 4.72 4.42 -19.83
N GLU A 178 4.47 4.03 -18.58
CA GLU A 178 3.86 2.76 -18.23
C GLU A 178 2.42 2.66 -18.76
N TYR A 179 1.62 3.70 -18.53
CA TYR A 179 0.25 3.81 -19.01
C TYR A 179 0.20 3.72 -20.54
N GLU A 180 1.01 4.52 -21.24
CA GLU A 180 0.97 4.59 -22.70
C GLU A 180 1.49 3.33 -23.38
N ARG A 181 2.42 2.59 -22.73
CA ARG A 181 2.80 1.26 -23.19
C ARG A 181 1.63 0.29 -23.18
N ARG A 182 0.71 0.45 -22.21
CA ARG A 182 -0.39 -0.47 -21.95
C ARG A 182 -1.67 -0.11 -22.69
N PHE A 183 -2.04 1.16 -22.70
CA PHE A 183 -3.32 1.66 -23.22
C PHE A 183 -3.17 2.57 -24.45
N GLY A 184 -1.93 2.86 -24.86
CA GLY A 184 -1.65 3.83 -25.92
C GLY A 184 -1.60 5.28 -25.43
N PRO A 185 -1.24 6.23 -26.32
CA PRO A 185 -1.14 7.65 -26.00
C PRO A 185 -2.44 8.21 -25.42
N SER A 186 -2.34 9.08 -24.42
CA SER A 186 -3.50 9.66 -23.75
C SER A 186 -3.25 11.08 -23.26
N THR A 187 -4.28 11.93 -23.31
CA THR A 187 -4.26 13.31 -22.80
C THR A 187 -4.70 13.42 -21.35
N LEU A 188 -5.03 12.29 -20.69
CA LEU A 188 -5.42 12.26 -19.29
C LEU A 188 -4.32 12.85 -18.40
N PRO A 189 -4.70 13.51 -17.28
CA PRO A 189 -3.73 13.94 -16.28
C PRO A 189 -3.02 12.71 -15.68
N VAL A 190 -1.79 12.89 -15.21
CA VAL A 190 -0.94 11.80 -14.68
C VAL A 190 -1.62 11.04 -13.54
N SER A 191 -2.37 11.73 -12.68
CA SER A 191 -3.14 11.12 -11.59
C SER A 191 -4.24 10.19 -12.10
N ALA A 192 -4.98 10.58 -13.14
CA ALA A 192 -6.00 9.73 -13.75
C ALA A 192 -5.38 8.52 -14.47
N LYS A 193 -4.25 8.73 -15.18
CA LYS A 193 -3.46 7.63 -15.76
C LYS A 193 -3.02 6.65 -14.67
N TYR A 194 -2.56 7.16 -13.53
CA TYR A 194 -2.14 6.33 -12.41
C TYR A 194 -3.30 5.51 -11.83
N ALA A 195 -4.43 6.15 -11.57
CA ALA A 195 -5.61 5.49 -11.00
C ALA A 195 -6.13 4.37 -11.91
N GLU A 196 -6.26 4.63 -13.22
CA GLU A 196 -6.67 3.59 -14.17
C GLU A 196 -5.66 2.44 -14.25
N LEU A 197 -4.37 2.76 -14.29
CA LEU A 197 -3.30 1.76 -14.32
C LEU A 197 -3.30 0.86 -13.08
N VAL A 198 -3.42 1.43 -11.88
CA VAL A 198 -3.46 0.68 -10.62
C VAL A 198 -4.71 -0.19 -10.55
N ARG A 199 -5.88 0.34 -10.91
CA ARG A 199 -7.12 -0.44 -10.94
C ARG A 199 -7.00 -1.66 -11.84
N VAL A 200 -6.51 -1.49 -13.07
CA VAL A 200 -6.32 -2.60 -14.01
C VAL A 200 -5.27 -3.60 -13.50
N GLN A 201 -4.18 -3.13 -12.87
CA GLN A 201 -3.18 -4.01 -12.26
C GLN A 201 -3.78 -4.88 -11.14
N ILE A 202 -4.63 -4.31 -10.30
CA ILE A 202 -5.33 -5.04 -9.23
C ILE A 202 -6.32 -6.04 -9.84
N ASP A 203 -7.21 -5.59 -10.73
CA ASP A 203 -8.27 -6.41 -11.30
C ASP A 203 -7.71 -7.65 -12.02
N GLU A 204 -6.71 -7.46 -12.88
CA GLU A 204 -6.07 -8.58 -13.58
C GLU A 204 -5.26 -9.47 -12.66
N GLY A 205 -4.55 -8.88 -11.69
CA GLY A 205 -3.77 -9.61 -10.72
C GLY A 205 -4.63 -10.54 -9.87
N LEU A 206 -5.81 -10.08 -9.46
CA LEU A 206 -6.79 -10.90 -8.73
C LEU A 206 -7.43 -11.96 -9.64
N ALA A 207 -7.80 -11.60 -10.86
CA ALA A 207 -8.37 -12.55 -11.82
C ALA A 207 -7.41 -13.69 -12.21
N ALA A 208 -6.09 -13.45 -12.15
CA ALA A 208 -5.08 -14.48 -12.39
C ALA A 208 -4.91 -15.47 -11.22
N MET A 209 -5.50 -15.19 -10.06
CA MET A 209 -5.40 -16.00 -8.84
C MET A 209 -6.65 -16.85 -8.53
N THR A 210 -7.74 -16.65 -9.29
CA THR A 210 -8.98 -17.43 -9.23
C THR A 210 -8.97 -18.59 -10.21
#